data_AF-A0A1A9ITC4-F1
#
_entry.id   AF-A0A1A9ITC4-F1
#
_cell.length_a   1.000
_cell.length_b   1.000
_cell.length_c   1.000
_cell.angle_alpha   90.00
_cell.angle_beta   90.00
_cell.angle_gamma   90.00
#
_symmetry.space_group_name_H-M   'P 1'
#
loop_
_entity.id
_entity.type
_entity.pdbx_description
1 polymer ?
#
loop_
_entity_poly.entity_id
_entity_poly.type
_entity_poly.pdbx_seq_one_letter_code
_entity_poly.pdbx_strand_id
1 'polypeptide(L)'
;MENRTSAALPLILFSSATGILAVGAGALAALLVPDGAARGVVWLLVTALVAVGGGLWWGLTPLTERLRVLNRALETVQPRGEPPR
;
A
#
# COMPACT_ATOMS: atom_id res chain seq x y z
N MET A 1 9.01 -27.55 -11.94
CA MET A 1 8.90 -26.12 -12.31
C MET A 1 7.69 -25.48 -11.62
N GLU A 2 7.43 -25.82 -10.34
CA GLU A 2 6.08 -25.73 -9.73
C GLU A 2 5.92 -24.67 -8.63
N ASN A 3 7.00 -24.02 -8.17
CA ASN A 3 6.94 -23.17 -6.98
C ASN A 3 6.74 -21.67 -7.22
N ARG A 4 6.71 -21.19 -8.48
CA ARG A 4 6.58 -19.74 -8.76
C ARG A 4 5.14 -19.23 -8.71
N THR A 5 4.15 -20.09 -8.92
CA THR A 5 2.72 -19.71 -8.95
C THR A 5 2.15 -19.47 -7.55
N SER A 6 2.58 -20.24 -6.55
CA SER A 6 2.08 -20.13 -5.17
C SER A 6 2.42 -18.78 -4.50
N ALA A 7 3.62 -18.23 -4.77
CA ALA A 7 4.01 -16.92 -4.24
C ALA A 7 3.35 -15.73 -4.95
N ALA A 8 2.94 -15.90 -6.22
CA ALA A 8 2.30 -14.85 -7.00
C ALA A 8 0.79 -14.73 -6.74
N LEU A 9 0.14 -15.84 -6.35
CA LEU A 9 -1.29 -15.90 -6.05
C LEU A 9 -1.77 -14.83 -5.03
N PRO A 10 -1.11 -14.66 -3.86
CA PRO A 10 -1.55 -13.66 -2.88
C PRO A 10 -1.37 -12.22 -3.38
N LEU A 11 -0.33 -11.96 -4.17
CA LEU A 11 -0.11 -10.63 -4.78
C LEU A 11 -1.16 -10.32 -5.85
N ILE A 12 -1.53 -11.31 -6.67
CA ILE A 12 -2.57 -11.16 -7.69
C ILE A 12 -3.92 -10.91 -7.02
N LEU A 13 -4.27 -11.67 -5.97
CA LEU A 13 -5.52 -11.48 -5.22
C LEU A 13 -5.57 -10.10 -4.55
N PHE A 14 -4.49 -9.69 -3.92
CA PHE A 14 -4.39 -8.39 -3.28
C PHE A 14 -4.49 -7.24 -4.29
N SER A 15 -3.75 -7.32 -5.41
CA SER A 15 -3.79 -6.33 -6.49
C SER A 15 -5.20 -6.23 -7.10
N SER A 16 -5.84 -7.37 -7.34
CA SER A 16 -7.20 -7.44 -7.88
C SER A 16 -8.22 -6.82 -6.92
N ALA A 17 -8.17 -7.19 -5.64
CA ALA A 17 -9.09 -6.65 -4.62
C ALA A 17 -8.92 -5.13 -4.44
N THR A 18 -7.67 -4.66 -4.42
CA THR A 18 -7.35 -3.24 -4.28
C THR A 18 -7.77 -2.45 -5.52
N GLY A 19 -7.56 -3.02 -6.71
CA GLY A 19 -8.02 -2.44 -7.98
C GLY A 19 -9.54 -2.30 -8.04
N ILE A 20 -10.27 -3.35 -7.62
CA ILE A 20 -11.75 -3.32 -7.55
C ILE A 20 -12.23 -2.22 -6.59
N LEU A 21 -11.63 -2.11 -5.40
CA LEU A 21 -11.97 -1.08 -4.43
C LEU A 21 -11.66 0.33 -4.96
N ALA A 22 -10.51 0.53 -5.60
CA ALA A 22 -10.14 1.81 -6.18
C ALA A 22 -11.12 2.24 -7.28
N VAL A 23 -11.46 1.32 -8.19
CA VAL A 23 -12.43 1.55 -9.27
C VAL A 23 -13.84 1.83 -8.71
N GLY A 24 -14.27 1.06 -7.70
CA GLY A 24 -15.55 1.24 -7.05
C GLY A 24 -15.68 2.59 -6.32
N ALA A 25 -14.63 2.99 -5.59
CA ALA A 25 -14.57 4.29 -4.92
C ALA A 25 -14.56 5.45 -5.93
N GLY A 26 -13.79 5.32 -7.02
CA GLY A 26 -13.82 6.26 -8.13
C GLY A 26 -15.21 6.38 -8.73
N ALA A 27 -15.90 5.25 -8.95
CA ALA A 27 -17.24 5.21 -9.54
C ALA A 27 -18.27 5.91 -8.65
N LEU A 28 -18.23 5.64 -7.35
CA LEU A 28 -19.09 6.31 -6.37
C LEU A 28 -18.83 7.83 -6.32
N ALA A 29 -17.56 8.25 -6.34
CA ALA A 29 -17.21 9.68 -6.34
C ALA A 29 -17.67 10.38 -7.63
N ALA A 30 -17.55 9.70 -8.77
CA ALA A 30 -18.03 10.20 -10.04
C ALA A 30 -19.55 10.39 -10.03
N LEU A 31 -20.31 9.58 -9.29
CA LEU A 31 -21.76 9.75 -9.22
C LEU A 31 -22.21 11.12 -8.68
N LEU A 32 -21.37 11.80 -7.89
CA LEU A 32 -21.68 13.13 -7.34
C LEU A 32 -21.48 14.28 -8.35
N VAL A 33 -20.89 14.02 -9.52
CA VAL A 33 -20.62 15.05 -10.52
C VAL A 33 -21.75 15.11 -11.57
N PRO A 34 -22.40 16.28 -11.75
CA PRO A 34 -23.54 16.42 -12.66
C PRO A 34 -23.14 16.50 -14.14
N ASP A 35 -21.91 16.93 -14.45
CA ASP A 35 -21.38 17.02 -15.82
C ASP A 35 -20.64 15.72 -16.23
N GLY A 36 -20.99 15.17 -17.39
CA GLY A 36 -20.50 13.87 -17.85
C GLY A 36 -18.99 13.82 -18.16
N ALA A 37 -18.41 14.93 -18.64
CA ALA A 37 -16.99 15.00 -18.93
C ALA A 37 -16.16 15.14 -17.65
N ALA A 38 -16.62 15.98 -16.71
CA ALA A 38 -16.01 16.10 -15.39
C ALA A 38 -16.11 14.79 -14.58
N ARG A 39 -17.16 13.99 -14.80
CA ARG A 39 -17.38 12.68 -14.17
C ARG A 39 -16.23 11.72 -14.40
N GLY A 40 -15.77 11.61 -15.65
CA GLY A 40 -14.65 10.73 -16.01
C GLY A 40 -13.32 11.17 -15.42
N VAL A 41 -13.08 12.49 -15.37
CA VAL A 41 -11.86 13.05 -14.77
C VAL A 41 -11.81 12.82 -13.27
N VAL A 42 -12.92 13.06 -12.56
CA VAL A 42 -13.03 12.79 -11.11
C VAL A 42 -12.90 11.30 -10.82
N TRP A 43 -13.51 10.45 -11.64
CA TRP A 43 -13.37 9.00 -11.55
C TRP A 43 -11.90 8.57 -11.62
N LEU A 44 -11.16 9.03 -12.63
CA LEU A 44 -9.75 8.70 -12.84
C LEU A 44 -8.87 9.24 -11.69
N LEU A 45 -9.08 10.48 -11.28
CA LEU A 45 -8.30 11.10 -10.20
C LEU A 45 -8.49 10.36 -8.87
N VAL A 46 -9.72 10.07 -8.48
CA VAL A 46 -10.01 9.35 -7.23
C VAL A 46 -9.48 7.93 -7.29
N THR A 47 -9.66 7.22 -8.41
CA THR A 47 -9.12 5.87 -8.60
C THR A 47 -7.59 5.86 -8.49
N ALA A 48 -6.91 6.80 -9.15
CA ALA A 48 -5.46 6.91 -9.08
C ALA A 48 -4.96 7.22 -7.67
N LEU A 49 -5.62 8.13 -6.94
CA LEU A 49 -5.25 8.49 -5.58
C LEU A 49 -5.38 7.29 -4.63
N VAL A 50 -6.48 6.54 -4.72
CA VAL A 50 -6.73 5.34 -3.91
C VAL A 50 -5.76 4.22 -4.26
N ALA A 51 -5.47 4.00 -5.55
CA ALA A 51 -4.51 2.99 -5.99
C ALA A 51 -3.09 3.31 -5.54
N VAL A 52 -2.66 4.57 -5.65
CA VAL A 52 -1.35 5.04 -5.15
C VAL A 52 -1.29 4.93 -3.63
N GLY A 53 -2.32 5.35 -2.90
CA GLY A 53 -2.37 5.23 -1.45
C GLY A 53 -2.32 3.77 -0.97
N GLY A 54 -3.08 2.88 -1.62
CA GLY A 54 -3.06 1.44 -1.33
C GLY A 54 -1.71 0.79 -1.64
N GLY A 55 -1.13 1.10 -2.80
CA GLY A 55 0.18 0.61 -3.20
C GLY A 55 1.31 1.14 -2.31
N LEU A 56 1.22 2.40 -1.88
CA LEU A 56 2.19 3.03 -0.99
C LEU A 56 2.08 2.44 0.43
N TRP A 57 0.87 2.22 0.94
CA TRP A 57 0.65 1.54 2.22
C TRP A 57 1.24 0.12 2.21
N TRP A 58 1.01 -0.63 1.14
CA TRP A 58 1.57 -1.98 0.99
C TRP A 58 3.07 -2.02 0.71
N GLY A 59 3.63 -0.97 0.10
CA GLY A 59 5.06 -0.80 -0.08
C GLY A 59 5.78 -0.42 1.22
N LEU A 60 5.12 0.36 2.09
CA LEU A 60 5.68 0.78 3.38
C LEU A 60 5.58 -0.28 4.48
N THR A 61 4.59 -1.17 4.47
CA THR A 61 4.46 -2.24 5.48
C THR A 61 5.68 -3.18 5.57
N PRO A 62 6.30 -3.66 4.47
CA PRO A 62 7.53 -4.46 4.57
C PRO A 62 8.76 -3.61 4.97
N LEU A 63 8.79 -2.32 4.64
CA LEU A 63 9.87 -1.40 5.01
C LEU A 63 9.84 -1.04 6.51
N THR A 64 8.66 -0.78 7.06
CA THR A 64 8.48 -0.50 8.49
C THR A 64 8.82 -1.70 9.35
N GLU A 65 8.46 -2.92 8.94
CA GLU A 65 8.83 -4.13 9.67
C GLU A 65 10.33 -4.42 9.54
N ARG A 66 10.94 -4.21 8.38
CA ARG A 66 12.42 -4.32 8.20
C ARG A 66 13.18 -3.29 9.04
N LEU A 67 12.71 -2.04 9.07
CA LEU A 67 13.28 -0.99 9.93
C LEU A 67 13.11 -1.31 11.41
N ARG A 68 11.98 -1.89 11.81
CA ARG A 68 11.74 -2.33 13.20
C ARG A 68 12.67 -3.48 13.60
N VAL A 69 12.87 -4.46 12.72
CA VAL A 69 13.81 -5.56 12.95
C VAL A 69 15.25 -5.04 13.02
N LEU A 70 15.61 -4.13 12.12
CA LEU A 70 16.94 -3.49 12.12
C LEU A 70 17.16 -2.66 13.39
N ASN A 71 16.16 -1.89 13.83
CA ASN A 71 16.21 -1.11 15.07
C ASN A 71 16.38 -2.03 16.29
N ARG A 72 15.63 -3.14 16.38
CA ARG A 72 15.83 -4.14 17.44
C ARG A 72 17.23 -4.76 17.40
N ALA A 73 17.73 -5.08 16.22
CA ALA A 73 19.08 -5.61 16.07
C ALA A 73 20.12 -4.58 16.54
N LEU A 74 19.92 -3.30 16.19
CA LEU A 74 20.78 -2.21 16.63
C LEU A 74 20.71 -2.02 18.15
N GLU A 75 19.53 -2.06 18.76
CA GLU A 75 19.35 -2.02 20.22
C GLU A 75 20.00 -3.20 20.94
N THR A 76 20.02 -4.39 20.32
CA THR A 76 20.69 -5.56 20.89
C THR A 76 22.21 -5.50 20.78
N VAL A 77 22.73 -4.79 19.76
CA VAL A 77 24.16 -4.62 19.52
C VAL A 77 24.72 -3.42 20.28
N GLN A 78 23.91 -2.38 20.51
CA GLN A 78 24.29 -1.21 21.29
C GLN A 78 24.28 -1.60 22.77
N PRO A 79 25.44 -1.85 23.41
CA PRO A 79 25.48 -2.03 24.84
C PRO A 79 25.11 -0.67 25.42
N ARG A 80 24.05 -0.65 26.21
CA ARG A 80 23.58 0.48 27.02
C ARG A 80 24.77 1.35 27.42
N GLY A 81 24.89 2.53 26.80
CA GLY A 81 25.94 3.48 27.11
C GLY A 81 25.97 3.68 28.62
N GLU A 82 27.05 3.23 29.22
CA GLU A 82 27.33 3.37 30.64
C GLU A 82 27.30 4.88 30.94
N PRO A 83 26.42 5.37 31.83
CA PRO A 83 26.42 6.79 32.17
C PRO A 83 27.76 7.12 32.83
N PRO A 84 28.41 8.25 32.47
CA PRO A 84 29.66 8.65 33.08
C PRO A 84 29.40 8.91 34.58
N ARG A 85 30.24 8.28 35.41
CA ARG A 85 30.28 8.45 36.86
C ARG A 85 30.59 9.89 37.25
#